data_AF-A0A3A5IJM8-F1
#
_entry.id   AF-A0A3A5IJM8-F1
#
_cell.length_a   1.000
_cell.length_b   1.000
_cell.length_c   1.000
_cell.angle_alpha   90.00
_cell.angle_beta   90.00
_cell.angle_gamma   90.00
#
_symmetry.space_group_name_H-M   'P 1'
#
loop_
_entity.id
_entity.type
_entity.pdbx_description
1 polymer ?
#
loop_
_entity_poly.entity_id
_entity_poly.type
_entity_poly.pdbx_seq_one_letter_code
_entity_poly.pdbx_strand_id
1 'polypeptide(L)'
;MGISKQIKRAVLAMLMTALAFSIIFSSNVEAAGTKTGYVDIKSGVLNVRSGPGGSYKVIATLKNNTKLTIYSQTKNGWSETRVNNKKGYVSTGYLRFYSQMSNQEAKRITDRAIGTMDKLSYERSYTRKQIHSVLATSYTASYIDALIKYDMWPTGKKDKYGNPLYEWIATDFPAFRIWGFDWYAQDAPKPPTVTYYTKNGAQYLNVYQNSEDDMYEYEQKLFLIKQYSKSSWKIYSYQW
;
A
#
# COMPACT_ATOMS: atom_id res chain seq x y z
N MET A 1 -3.54 70.38 -33.31
CA MET A 1 -4.47 69.29 -33.69
C MET A 1 -4.70 68.39 -32.50
N GLY A 2 -5.86 68.49 -31.85
CA GLY A 2 -6.22 67.62 -30.72
C GLY A 2 -6.70 66.26 -31.22
N ILE A 3 -6.18 65.18 -30.63
CA ILE A 3 -6.61 63.82 -30.94
C ILE A 3 -8.11 63.69 -30.65
N SER A 4 -8.88 63.21 -31.64
CA SER A 4 -10.35 63.14 -31.55
C SER A 4 -10.79 62.23 -30.39
N LYS A 5 -11.94 62.57 -29.79
CA LYS A 5 -12.51 61.83 -28.64
C LYS A 5 -12.78 60.36 -28.98
N GLN A 6 -13.01 60.03 -30.25
CA GLN A 6 -13.16 58.65 -30.74
C GLN A 6 -11.83 57.89 -30.76
N ILE A 7 -10.72 58.52 -31.15
CA ILE A 7 -9.38 57.90 -31.14
C ILE A 7 -8.94 57.60 -29.70
N LYS A 8 -9.21 58.49 -28.75
CA LYS A 8 -8.92 58.23 -27.31
C LYS A 8 -9.71 57.04 -26.76
N ARG A 9 -10.97 56.88 -27.17
CA ARG A 9 -11.82 55.73 -26.78
C ARG A 9 -11.34 54.41 -27.41
N ALA A 10 -10.90 54.45 -28.67
CA ALA A 10 -10.35 53.28 -29.36
C ALA A 10 -9.03 52.80 -28.74
N VAL A 11 -8.13 53.74 -28.39
CA VAL A 11 -6.85 53.42 -27.71
C VAL A 11 -7.09 52.85 -26.31
N LEU A 12 -8.05 53.39 -25.56
CA LEU A 12 -8.41 52.87 -24.24
C LEU A 12 -9.01 51.45 -24.33
N ALA A 13 -9.84 51.18 -25.35
CA ALA A 13 -10.39 49.85 -25.59
C ALA A 13 -9.30 48.82 -25.95
N MET A 14 -8.31 49.19 -26.78
CA MET A 14 -7.18 48.32 -27.12
C MET A 14 -6.29 48.00 -25.92
N LEU A 15 -6.00 48.99 -25.05
CA LEU A 15 -5.21 48.78 -23.84
C LEU A 15 -5.93 47.87 -22.84
N MET A 16 -7.25 48.00 -22.71
CA MET A 16 -8.07 47.13 -21.85
C MET A 16 -8.14 45.69 -22.38
N THR A 17 -8.20 45.50 -23.70
CA THR A 17 -8.14 44.14 -24.29
C THR A 17 -6.77 43.49 -24.15
N ALA A 18 -5.67 44.25 -24.24
CA ALA A 18 -4.32 43.73 -24.02
C ALA A 18 -4.08 43.32 -22.56
N LEU A 19 -4.65 44.09 -21.61
CA LEU A 19 -4.61 43.76 -20.18
C LEU A 19 -5.47 42.53 -19.85
N ALA A 20 -6.66 42.42 -20.47
CA ALA A 20 -7.53 41.26 -20.32
C ALA A 20 -6.91 39.97 -20.91
N PHE A 21 -6.14 40.07 -22.01
CA PHE A 21 -5.46 38.92 -22.60
C PHE A 21 -4.29 38.41 -21.73
N SER A 22 -3.66 39.29 -20.95
CA SER A 22 -2.55 38.94 -20.06
C SER A 22 -3.01 38.22 -18.78
N ILE A 23 -4.28 38.32 -18.40
CA ILE A 23 -4.84 37.66 -17.19
C ILE A 23 -5.32 36.23 -17.51
N ILE A 24 -5.62 35.92 -18.77
CA ILE A 24 -6.20 34.62 -19.18
C ILE A 24 -5.12 33.53 -19.38
N PHE A 25 -3.84 33.90 -19.50
CA PHE A 25 -2.72 32.97 -19.71
C PHE A 25 -1.83 32.71 -18.49
N SER A 26 -2.33 32.97 -17.27
CA SER A 26 -1.72 32.44 -16.05
C SER A 26 -2.05 30.96 -15.88
N SER A 27 -1.48 30.09 -16.72
CA SER A 27 -1.41 28.67 -16.37
C SER A 27 -0.50 28.56 -15.16
N ASN A 28 -1.04 28.12 -14.03
CA ASN A 28 -0.23 27.60 -12.93
C ASN A 28 0.52 26.39 -13.48
N VAL A 29 1.74 26.60 -13.99
CA VAL A 29 2.65 25.50 -14.33
C VAL A 29 3.11 24.94 -13.00
N GLU A 30 2.33 24.02 -12.47
CA GLU A 30 2.71 23.23 -11.32
C GLU A 30 3.87 22.34 -11.78
N ALA A 31 5.09 22.73 -11.38
CA ALA A 31 6.27 21.96 -11.68
C ALA A 31 6.05 20.52 -11.23
N ALA A 32 6.15 19.57 -12.16
CA ALA A 32 5.93 18.16 -11.87
C ALA A 32 6.89 17.72 -10.75
N GLY A 33 6.33 17.55 -9.54
CA GLY A 33 7.11 17.17 -8.36
C GLY A 33 7.76 15.81 -8.55
N THR A 34 9.04 15.69 -8.16
CA THR A 34 9.73 14.40 -8.14
C THR A 34 9.17 13.50 -7.03
N LYS A 35 9.18 12.18 -7.24
CA LYS A 35 8.81 11.19 -6.21
C LYS A 35 10.06 10.49 -5.68
N THR A 36 10.01 10.04 -4.42
CA THR A 36 11.03 9.11 -3.90
C THR A 36 10.57 7.68 -4.14
N GLY A 37 11.34 6.90 -4.89
CA GLY A 37 11.15 5.47 -5.08
C GLY A 37 12.25 4.66 -4.40
N TYR A 38 11.95 3.42 -4.04
CA TYR A 38 12.92 2.48 -3.49
C TYR A 38 12.94 1.20 -4.31
N VAL A 39 14.13 0.69 -4.61
CA VAL A 39 14.27 -0.61 -5.28
C VAL A 39 13.69 -1.70 -4.38
N ASP A 40 12.86 -2.57 -4.96
CA ASP A 40 12.17 -3.65 -4.27
C ASP A 40 12.22 -4.96 -5.08
N ILE A 41 13.33 -5.67 -4.89
CA ILE A 41 13.67 -6.94 -5.54
C ILE A 41 13.99 -8.00 -4.49
N LYS A 42 13.61 -9.25 -4.74
CA LYS A 42 13.87 -10.38 -3.82
C LYS A 42 15.35 -10.78 -3.78
N SER A 43 16.03 -10.72 -4.92
CA SER A 43 17.43 -11.08 -5.07
C SER A 43 18.05 -10.38 -6.29
N GLY A 44 19.38 -10.34 -6.34
CA GLY A 44 20.13 -9.76 -7.47
C GLY A 44 20.19 -8.23 -7.45
N VAL A 45 20.12 -7.63 -8.64
CA VAL A 45 20.24 -6.18 -8.86
C VAL A 45 19.20 -5.68 -9.87
N LEU A 46 18.83 -4.41 -9.76
CA LEU A 46 18.00 -3.70 -10.74
C LEU A 46 18.89 -2.94 -11.74
N ASN A 47 18.72 -3.23 -13.02
CA ASN A 47 19.45 -2.55 -14.08
C ASN A 47 18.89 -1.14 -14.34
N VAL A 48 19.78 -0.16 -14.36
CA VAL A 48 19.52 1.20 -14.87
C VAL A 48 19.92 1.23 -16.33
N ARG A 49 19.01 1.66 -17.20
CA ARG A 49 19.20 1.66 -18.65
C ARG A 49 19.25 3.07 -19.21
N SER A 50 19.89 3.24 -20.35
CA SER A 50 19.99 4.54 -21.04
C SER A 50 18.67 5.04 -21.63
N GLY A 51 17.66 4.17 -21.77
CA GLY A 51 16.32 4.51 -22.24
C GLY A 51 15.23 3.62 -21.64
N PRO A 52 13.95 3.99 -21.82
CA PRO A 52 12.79 3.34 -21.19
C PRO A 52 12.38 2.05 -21.93
N GLY A 53 13.25 1.04 -21.90
CA GLY A 53 13.01 -0.26 -22.54
C GLY A 53 14.08 -1.30 -22.24
N GLY A 54 13.74 -2.58 -22.39
CA GLY A 54 14.65 -3.71 -22.11
C GLY A 54 15.83 -3.84 -23.09
N SER A 55 15.72 -3.27 -24.29
CA SER A 55 16.75 -3.28 -25.33
C SER A 55 17.82 -2.19 -25.16
N TYR A 56 17.58 -1.19 -24.31
CA TYR A 56 18.55 -0.11 -24.08
C TYR A 56 19.73 -0.59 -23.23
N LYS A 57 20.91 -0.03 -23.49
CA LYS A 57 22.16 -0.36 -22.79
C LYS A 57 22.01 -0.17 -21.27
N VAL A 58 22.51 -1.13 -20.50
CA VAL A 58 22.66 -1.00 -19.04
C VAL A 58 23.81 -0.03 -18.75
N ILE A 59 23.55 0.99 -17.93
CA ILE A 59 24.51 2.04 -17.58
C ILE A 59 24.89 2.03 -16.09
N ALA A 60 24.11 1.36 -15.25
CA ALA A 60 24.39 1.12 -13.84
C ALA A 60 23.52 -0.02 -13.29
N THR A 61 23.79 -0.45 -12.06
CA THR A 61 22.99 -1.44 -11.33
C THR A 61 22.71 -0.94 -9.92
N LEU A 62 21.53 -1.26 -9.39
CA LEU A 62 21.08 -0.85 -8.06
C LEU A 62 20.77 -2.07 -7.19
N LYS A 63 21.16 -2.03 -5.92
CA LYS A 63 20.80 -3.06 -4.95
C LYS A 63 19.38 -2.84 -4.42
N ASN A 64 18.79 -3.88 -3.83
CA ASN A 64 17.53 -3.76 -3.10
C ASN A 64 17.59 -2.61 -2.07
N ASN A 65 16.47 -1.96 -1.81
CA ASN A 65 16.33 -0.79 -0.92
C ASN A 65 17.08 0.48 -1.33
N THR A 66 17.73 0.52 -2.49
CA THR A 66 18.36 1.76 -2.98
C THR A 66 17.30 2.84 -3.19
N LYS A 67 17.50 4.00 -2.57
CA LYS A 67 16.64 5.18 -2.70
C LYS A 67 16.91 5.88 -4.03
N LEU A 68 15.85 6.26 -4.73
CA LEU A 68 15.89 6.94 -6.01
C LEU A 68 15.00 8.18 -6.01
N THR A 69 15.50 9.26 -6.61
CA THR A 69 14.64 10.35 -7.06
C THR A 69 14.07 9.97 -8.42
N ILE A 70 12.74 9.95 -8.52
CA ILE A 70 11.99 9.63 -9.71
C ILE A 70 11.44 10.92 -10.30
N TYR A 71 11.94 11.28 -11.48
CA TYR A 71 11.62 12.54 -12.16
C TYR A 71 10.36 12.43 -13.02
N SER A 72 10.14 11.26 -13.62
CA SER A 72 8.97 11.00 -14.44
C SER A 72 8.67 9.50 -14.51
N GLN A 73 7.45 9.14 -14.88
CA GLN A 73 7.05 7.77 -15.14
C GLN A 73 6.43 7.72 -16.54
N THR A 74 6.89 6.78 -17.35
CA THR A 74 6.35 6.56 -18.69
C THR A 74 5.12 5.65 -18.62
N LYS A 75 4.23 5.76 -19.62
CA LYS A 75 3.04 4.90 -19.72
C LYS A 75 3.39 3.42 -19.88
N ASN A 76 4.57 3.10 -20.43
CA ASN A 76 5.07 1.74 -20.60
C ASN A 76 5.84 1.20 -19.37
N GLY A 77 5.69 1.81 -18.19
CA GLY A 77 6.18 1.25 -16.93
C GLY A 77 7.67 1.44 -16.65
N TRP A 78 8.24 2.55 -17.11
CA TRP A 78 9.61 2.95 -16.77
C TRP A 78 9.63 4.22 -15.93
N SER A 79 10.51 4.27 -14.95
CA SER A 79 10.75 5.42 -14.11
C SER A 79 12.08 6.07 -14.49
N GLU A 80 12.05 7.37 -14.77
CA GLU A 80 13.25 8.16 -14.99
C GLU A 80 13.92 8.51 -13.66
N THR A 81 15.23 8.29 -13.58
CA THR A 81 16.08 8.64 -12.44
C THR A 81 17.42 9.22 -12.93
N ARG A 82 18.28 9.62 -12.00
CA ARG A 82 19.65 10.07 -12.31
C ARG A 82 20.66 9.21 -11.57
N VAL A 83 21.67 8.74 -12.30
CA VAL A 83 22.82 8.02 -11.74
C VAL A 83 24.08 8.65 -12.28
N ASN A 84 25.01 9.01 -11.39
CA ASN A 84 26.25 9.72 -11.75
C ASN A 84 25.98 10.97 -12.61
N ASN A 85 24.98 11.77 -12.22
CA ASN A 85 24.49 12.95 -12.95
C ASN A 85 23.99 12.71 -14.39
N LYS A 86 23.84 11.45 -14.80
CA LYS A 86 23.29 11.08 -16.11
C LYS A 86 21.87 10.59 -15.99
N LYS A 87 21.08 10.87 -17.03
CA LYS A 87 19.71 10.36 -17.20
C LYS A 87 19.73 8.84 -17.30
N GLY A 88 18.87 8.17 -16.54
CA GLY A 88 18.72 6.72 -16.57
C GLY A 88 17.28 6.30 -16.31
N TYR A 89 16.98 5.05 -16.65
CA TYR A 89 15.64 4.49 -16.55
C TYR A 89 15.66 3.13 -15.87
N VAL A 90 14.72 2.91 -14.97
CA VAL A 90 14.49 1.61 -14.30
C VAL A 90 13.06 1.17 -14.54
N SER A 91 12.81 -0.14 -14.58
CA SER A 91 11.42 -0.62 -14.67
C SER A 91 10.69 -0.30 -13.37
N THR A 92 9.57 0.41 -13.48
CA THR A 92 8.75 0.86 -12.35
C THR A 92 8.25 -0.29 -11.49
N GLY A 93 8.08 -1.50 -12.08
CA GLY A 93 7.54 -2.64 -11.34
C GLY A 93 8.48 -3.22 -10.28
N TYR A 94 9.75 -2.83 -10.32
CA TYR A 94 10.75 -3.13 -9.28
C TYR A 94 10.92 -1.98 -8.28
N LEU A 95 10.03 -1.00 -8.29
CA LEU A 95 10.02 0.09 -7.33
C LEU A 95 8.81 0.00 -6.41
N ARG A 96 9.01 0.46 -5.17
CA ARG A 96 7.93 0.83 -4.25
C ARG A 96 8.03 2.28 -3.86
N PHE A 97 6.89 2.89 -3.59
CA PHE A 97 6.77 4.31 -3.24
C PHE A 97 6.08 4.43 -1.90
N TYR A 98 6.81 4.86 -0.88
CA TYR A 98 6.24 5.10 0.45
C TYR A 98 5.40 6.36 0.45
N SER A 99 4.36 6.31 1.25
CA SER A 99 3.48 7.45 1.55
C SER A 99 3.00 7.34 2.99
N GLN A 100 2.52 8.44 3.55
CA GLN A 100 2.02 8.45 4.91
C GLN A 100 0.61 7.86 4.96
N MET A 101 0.35 7.07 6.00
CA MET A 101 -0.98 6.65 6.42
C MET A 101 -1.08 6.99 7.91
N SER A 102 -2.18 7.61 8.34
CA SER A 102 -2.37 7.93 9.74
C SER A 102 -2.60 6.67 10.56
N ASN A 103 -2.18 6.68 11.83
CA ASN A 103 -2.46 5.58 12.77
C ASN A 103 -3.96 5.32 12.90
N GLN A 104 -4.80 6.36 12.85
CA GLN A 104 -6.25 6.20 12.90
C GLN A 104 -6.80 5.40 11.71
N GLU A 105 -6.32 5.64 10.49
CA GLU A 105 -6.76 4.90 9.32
C GLU A 105 -6.22 3.46 9.34
N ALA A 106 -4.96 3.28 9.73
CA ALA A 106 -4.38 1.95 9.88
C ALA A 106 -5.15 1.11 10.92
N LYS A 107 -5.43 1.69 12.10
CA LYS A 107 -6.29 1.10 13.15
C LYS A 107 -7.65 0.68 12.62
N ARG A 108 -8.34 1.58 11.92
CA ARG A 108 -9.66 1.29 11.33
C ARG A 108 -9.61 0.11 10.36
N ILE A 109 -8.53 -0.03 9.59
CA ILE A 109 -8.35 -1.15 8.66
C ILE A 109 -8.07 -2.45 9.42
N THR A 110 -7.17 -2.44 10.40
CA THR A 110 -6.81 -3.64 11.18
C THR A 110 -7.96 -4.13 12.04
N ASP A 111 -8.64 -3.24 12.76
CA ASP A 111 -9.77 -3.58 13.64
C ASP A 111 -10.92 -4.21 12.86
N ARG A 112 -11.15 -3.75 11.63
CA ARG A 112 -12.13 -4.37 10.73
C ARG A 112 -11.76 -5.81 10.39
N ALA A 113 -10.48 -6.08 10.12
CA ALA A 113 -10.02 -7.43 9.81
C ALA A 113 -10.18 -8.33 11.03
N ILE A 114 -9.70 -7.90 12.19
CA ILE A 114 -9.81 -8.62 13.47
C ILE A 114 -11.29 -8.90 13.80
N GLY A 115 -12.16 -7.91 13.74
CA GLY A 115 -13.60 -8.10 13.95
C GLY A 115 -14.28 -8.97 12.89
N THR A 116 -13.65 -9.19 11.73
CA THR A 116 -14.12 -10.21 10.76
C THR A 116 -13.74 -11.61 11.23
N MET A 117 -12.55 -11.79 11.79
CA MET A 117 -12.11 -13.05 12.41
C MET A 117 -12.98 -13.43 13.60
N ASP A 118 -13.33 -12.46 14.46
CA ASP A 118 -14.12 -12.69 15.68
C ASP A 118 -15.54 -13.21 15.42
N LYS A 119 -16.02 -13.14 14.17
CA LYS A 119 -17.29 -13.77 13.75
C LYS A 119 -17.22 -15.30 13.77
N LEU A 120 -16.02 -15.87 13.78
CA LEU A 120 -15.80 -17.31 13.97
C LEU A 120 -15.64 -17.58 15.47
N SER A 121 -16.75 -17.94 16.11
CA SER A 121 -16.80 -18.30 17.54
C SER A 121 -15.99 -19.55 17.84
N TYR A 122 -15.33 -19.57 19.01
CA TYR A 122 -14.65 -20.76 19.55
C TYR A 122 -15.60 -21.92 19.90
N GLU A 123 -16.88 -21.63 20.12
CA GLU A 123 -17.87 -22.62 20.58
C GLU A 123 -18.59 -23.32 19.42
N ARG A 124 -18.18 -23.06 18.18
CA ARG A 124 -18.87 -23.53 16.98
C ARG A 124 -17.91 -24.18 16.00
N SER A 125 -18.42 -25.19 15.31
CA SER A 125 -17.74 -25.83 14.19
C SER A 125 -18.20 -25.26 12.85
N TYR A 126 -17.27 -25.13 11.90
CA TYR A 126 -17.54 -24.55 10.58
C TYR A 126 -17.01 -25.43 9.46
N THR A 127 -17.69 -25.43 8.32
CA THR A 127 -17.13 -25.97 7.08
C THR A 127 -16.09 -25.01 6.51
N ARG A 128 -15.13 -25.53 5.72
CA ARG A 128 -14.16 -24.69 4.99
C ARG A 128 -14.85 -23.58 4.18
N LYS A 129 -15.98 -23.88 3.54
CA LYS A 129 -16.75 -22.89 2.76
C LYS A 129 -17.30 -21.77 3.65
N GLN A 130 -17.82 -22.08 4.84
CA GLN A 130 -18.30 -21.07 5.78
C GLN A 130 -17.16 -20.18 6.26
N ILE A 131 -16.01 -20.77 6.62
CA ILE A 131 -14.82 -20.02 7.06
C ILE A 131 -14.36 -19.06 5.96
N HIS A 132 -14.20 -19.55 4.73
CA HIS A 132 -13.88 -18.71 3.57
C HIS A 132 -14.91 -17.60 3.36
N SER A 133 -16.20 -17.92 3.42
CA SER A 133 -17.27 -16.94 3.23
C SER A 133 -17.24 -15.82 4.27
N VAL A 134 -16.93 -16.14 5.53
CA VAL A 134 -16.86 -15.15 6.62
C VAL A 134 -15.64 -14.26 6.44
N LEU A 135 -14.48 -14.84 6.11
CA LEU A 135 -13.20 -14.13 6.11
C LEU A 135 -12.85 -13.45 4.77
N ALA A 136 -13.45 -13.85 3.64
CA ALA A 136 -13.04 -13.41 2.31
C ALA A 136 -13.07 -11.88 2.07
N THR A 137 -13.81 -11.12 2.88
CA THR A 137 -13.85 -9.66 2.80
C THR A 137 -12.55 -8.99 3.26
N SER A 138 -11.86 -9.63 4.21
CA SER A 138 -10.72 -9.05 4.94
C SER A 138 -9.46 -9.90 4.85
N TYR A 139 -9.54 -11.10 4.28
CA TYR A 139 -8.43 -12.05 4.19
C TYR A 139 -8.28 -12.60 2.77
N THR A 140 -7.04 -12.87 2.37
CA THR A 140 -6.75 -13.63 1.14
C THR A 140 -7.10 -15.10 1.31
N ALA A 141 -7.46 -15.78 0.22
CA ALA A 141 -7.78 -17.21 0.26
C ALA A 141 -6.61 -18.04 0.82
N SER A 142 -5.37 -17.71 0.43
CA SER A 142 -4.17 -18.37 0.93
C SER A 142 -3.98 -18.20 2.44
N TYR A 143 -4.31 -17.03 3.00
CA TYR A 143 -4.26 -16.81 4.44
C TYR A 143 -5.32 -17.66 5.15
N ILE A 144 -6.55 -17.69 4.62
CA ILE A 144 -7.64 -18.48 5.19
C ILE A 144 -7.31 -19.96 5.16
N ASP A 145 -6.71 -20.46 4.08
CA ASP A 145 -6.29 -21.85 3.98
C ASP A 145 -5.18 -22.20 4.98
N ALA A 146 -4.26 -21.27 5.25
CA ALA A 146 -3.23 -21.44 6.27
C ALA A 146 -3.82 -21.42 7.68
N LEU A 147 -4.72 -20.49 7.99
CA LEU A 147 -5.47 -20.44 9.25
C LEU A 147 -6.17 -21.77 9.53
N ILE A 148 -6.92 -22.30 8.56
CA ILE A 148 -7.62 -23.59 8.71
C ILE A 148 -6.63 -24.73 8.96
N LYS A 149 -5.44 -24.68 8.35
CA LYS A 149 -4.44 -25.74 8.48
C LYS A 149 -3.78 -25.74 9.87
N TYR A 150 -3.45 -24.57 10.40
CA TYR A 150 -2.57 -24.44 11.56
C TYR A 150 -3.31 -24.09 12.85
N ASP A 151 -4.46 -23.42 12.79
CA ASP A 151 -5.18 -22.92 13.96
C ASP A 151 -6.56 -23.57 14.14
N MET A 152 -6.96 -24.49 13.25
CA MET A 152 -8.25 -25.18 13.32
C MET A 152 -8.10 -26.69 13.14
N TRP A 153 -8.67 -27.49 14.04
CA TRP A 153 -8.67 -28.95 13.93
C TRP A 153 -9.91 -29.48 13.21
N PRO A 154 -9.76 -30.50 12.35
CA PRO A 154 -10.91 -31.25 11.85
C PRO A 154 -11.56 -32.02 13.01
N THR A 155 -12.87 -31.87 13.18
CA THR A 155 -13.58 -32.44 14.34
C THR A 155 -13.93 -33.92 14.16
N GLY A 156 -13.65 -34.50 12.99
CA GLY A 156 -14.15 -35.81 12.57
C GLY A 156 -15.65 -35.84 12.21
N LYS A 157 -16.39 -34.78 12.54
CA LYS A 157 -17.82 -34.64 12.23
C LYS A 157 -18.01 -34.03 10.83
N LYS A 158 -19.21 -34.24 10.28
CA LYS A 158 -19.65 -33.67 9.01
C LYS A 158 -20.96 -32.92 9.19
N ASP A 159 -21.20 -31.92 8.36
CA ASP A 159 -22.52 -31.31 8.26
C ASP A 159 -23.53 -32.27 7.59
N LYS A 160 -24.79 -31.84 7.51
CA LYS A 160 -25.86 -32.62 6.87
C LYS A 160 -25.65 -32.90 5.37
N TYR A 161 -24.67 -32.27 4.74
CA TYR A 161 -24.30 -32.44 3.33
C TYR A 161 -23.00 -33.23 3.16
N GLY A 162 -22.42 -33.75 4.26
CA GLY A 162 -21.18 -34.52 4.25
C GLY A 162 -19.89 -33.69 4.24
N ASN A 163 -19.96 -32.36 4.41
CA ASN A 163 -18.78 -31.50 4.46
C ASN A 163 -18.08 -31.60 5.82
N PRO A 164 -16.74 -31.75 5.87
CA PRO A 164 -16.00 -31.76 7.12
C PRO A 164 -16.15 -30.47 7.92
N LEU A 165 -16.23 -30.61 9.24
CA LEU A 165 -16.31 -29.51 10.19
C LEU A 165 -14.96 -29.28 10.87
N TYR A 166 -14.65 -28.01 11.12
CA TYR A 166 -13.42 -27.53 11.74
C TYR A 166 -13.77 -26.64 12.94
N GLU A 167 -13.01 -26.78 14.02
CA GLU A 167 -13.12 -25.95 15.23
C GLU A 167 -11.76 -25.32 15.52
N TRP A 168 -11.76 -24.20 16.24
CA TRP A 168 -10.52 -23.57 16.68
C TRP A 168 -9.70 -24.50 17.59
N ILE A 169 -8.38 -24.49 17.43
CA ILE A 169 -7.47 -25.14 18.37
C ILE A 169 -7.42 -24.29 19.63
N ALA A 170 -7.65 -24.91 20.78
CA ALA A 170 -7.40 -24.29 22.08
C ALA A 170 -5.89 -24.27 22.33
N THR A 171 -5.24 -23.17 21.94
CA THR A 171 -3.82 -22.90 22.19
C THR A 171 -3.65 -21.45 22.61
N ASP A 172 -2.71 -21.22 23.53
CA ASP A 172 -2.30 -19.88 23.94
C ASP A 172 -1.50 -19.19 22.82
N PHE A 173 -1.01 -19.95 21.83
CA PHE A 173 -0.08 -19.50 20.80
C PHE A 173 -0.55 -19.81 19.35
N PRO A 174 -1.68 -19.24 18.87
CA PRO A 174 -2.15 -19.48 17.51
C PRO A 174 -1.24 -18.83 16.45
N ALA A 175 -1.06 -19.47 15.30
CA ALA A 175 -0.11 -19.03 14.27
C ALA A 175 -0.69 -17.95 13.32
N PHE A 176 -2.01 -17.91 13.11
CA PHE A 176 -2.70 -17.05 12.15
C PHE A 176 -3.88 -16.27 12.74
N ARG A 177 -4.28 -16.55 13.99
CA ARG A 177 -5.17 -15.65 14.73
C ARG A 177 -4.41 -14.37 15.06
N ILE A 178 -5.01 -13.23 14.71
CA ILE A 178 -4.40 -11.91 14.91
C ILE A 178 -4.90 -11.35 16.24
N TRP A 179 -3.97 -11.10 17.15
CA TRP A 179 -4.26 -10.34 18.37
C TRP A 179 -4.35 -8.85 18.07
N GLY A 180 -5.02 -8.11 18.96
CA GLY A 180 -5.14 -6.65 18.83
C GLY A 180 -3.77 -5.96 18.82
N PHE A 181 -3.75 -4.73 18.33
CA PHE A 181 -2.60 -3.85 18.45
C PHE A 181 -2.88 -2.80 19.52
N ASP A 182 -1.92 -2.54 20.39
CA ASP A 182 -2.00 -1.47 21.38
C ASP A 182 -1.66 -0.13 20.74
N TRP A 183 -2.65 0.45 20.06
CA TRP A 183 -2.54 1.73 19.33
C TRP A 183 -2.22 2.94 20.21
N TYR A 184 -2.33 2.81 21.53
CA TYR A 184 -2.18 3.90 22.47
C TYR A 184 -0.97 3.73 23.39
N ALA A 185 -0.22 2.63 23.27
CA ALA A 185 0.93 2.31 24.12
C ALA A 185 0.55 2.31 25.61
N GLN A 186 -0.57 1.65 25.94
CA GLN A 186 -0.97 1.42 27.32
C GLN A 186 -0.05 0.40 28.00
N ASP A 187 0.31 -0.66 27.27
CA ASP A 187 1.15 -1.75 27.75
C ASP A 187 2.45 -1.84 26.94
N ALA A 188 2.40 -1.56 25.63
CA ALA A 188 3.58 -1.59 24.78
C ALA A 188 4.47 -0.35 24.97
N PRO A 189 5.79 -0.43 24.73
CA PRO A 189 6.70 0.71 24.89
C PRO A 189 6.41 1.86 23.92
N LYS A 190 5.70 1.59 22.82
CA LYS A 190 5.24 2.60 21.85
C LYS A 190 4.08 2.10 21.00
N PRO A 191 3.33 3.01 20.35
CA PRO A 191 2.29 2.62 19.40
C PRO A 191 2.86 1.85 18.19
N PRO A 192 2.01 1.14 17.44
CA PRO A 192 2.44 0.39 16.26
C PRO A 192 3.10 1.28 15.21
N THR A 193 4.14 0.76 14.60
CA THR A 193 4.77 1.36 13.43
C THR A 193 3.96 1.02 12.19
N VAL A 194 3.44 2.07 11.54
CA VAL A 194 2.67 1.96 10.29
C VAL A 194 3.58 2.23 9.10
N THR A 195 3.68 1.26 8.19
CA THR A 195 4.39 1.41 6.92
C THR A 195 3.41 1.25 5.76
N TYR A 196 3.25 2.29 4.96
CA TYR A 196 2.36 2.30 3.81
C TYR A 196 3.11 2.62 2.51
N TYR A 197 2.88 1.83 1.47
CA TYR A 197 3.50 2.05 0.16
C TYR A 197 2.65 1.53 -1.00
N THR A 198 2.97 2.00 -2.20
CA THR A 198 2.39 1.50 -3.46
C THR A 198 3.45 0.78 -4.29
N LYS A 199 3.04 -0.30 -4.96
CA LYS A 199 3.86 -1.08 -5.89
C LYS A 199 2.96 -1.77 -6.90
N ASN A 200 3.30 -1.70 -8.19
CA ASN A 200 2.54 -2.33 -9.27
C ASN A 200 1.03 -2.02 -9.26
N GLY A 201 0.66 -0.78 -8.90
CA GLY A 201 -0.74 -0.36 -8.80
C GLY A 201 -1.48 -0.84 -7.55
N ALA A 202 -0.91 -1.77 -6.79
CA ALA A 202 -1.44 -2.21 -5.50
C ALA A 202 -0.91 -1.32 -4.36
N GLN A 203 -1.69 -1.25 -3.29
CA GLN A 203 -1.31 -0.61 -2.04
C GLN A 203 -1.00 -1.66 -0.98
N TYR A 204 -0.02 -1.37 -0.14
CA TYR A 204 0.48 -2.26 0.90
C TYR A 204 0.52 -1.51 2.22
N LEU A 205 0.04 -2.15 3.26
CA LEU A 205 0.06 -1.67 4.63
C LEU A 205 0.71 -2.75 5.48
N ASN A 206 1.78 -2.39 6.18
CA ASN A 206 2.40 -3.21 7.19
C ASN A 206 2.24 -2.52 8.54
N VAL A 207 1.78 -3.27 9.54
CA VAL A 207 1.68 -2.81 10.93
C VAL A 207 2.60 -3.68 11.77
N TYR A 208 3.51 -3.04 12.49
CA TYR A 208 4.48 -3.71 13.36
C TYR A 208 4.35 -3.19 14.79
N GLN A 209 4.35 -4.08 15.77
CA GLN A 209 4.44 -3.71 17.18
C GLN A 209 5.37 -4.69 17.90
N ASN A 210 6.23 -4.12 18.75
CA ASN A 210 6.91 -4.88 19.80
C ASN A 210 6.14 -4.62 21.09
N SER A 211 5.85 -5.67 21.83
CA SER A 211 5.11 -5.63 23.09
C SER A 211 5.89 -6.42 24.14
N GLU A 212 5.73 -6.02 25.40
CA GLU A 212 6.29 -6.70 26.55
C GLU A 212 5.16 -6.88 27.55
N ASP A 213 4.97 -8.09 28.06
CA ASP A 213 4.16 -8.35 29.25
C ASP A 213 5.04 -8.92 30.37
N ASP A 214 4.47 -9.15 31.55
CA ASP A 214 5.20 -9.63 32.73
C ASP A 214 5.97 -10.95 32.50
N MET A 215 5.68 -11.68 31.42
CA MET A 215 6.26 -12.99 31.12
C MET A 215 7.06 -13.03 29.80
N TYR A 216 6.72 -12.22 28.79
CA TYR A 216 7.26 -12.34 27.44
C TYR A 216 7.43 -10.99 26.71
N GLU A 217 8.53 -10.87 25.98
CA GLU A 217 8.67 -9.92 24.87
C GLU A 217 8.23 -10.60 23.57
N TYR A 218 7.32 -9.97 22.81
CA TYR A 218 6.84 -10.52 21.55
C TYR A 218 6.64 -9.45 20.47
N GLU A 219 6.92 -9.85 19.23
CA GLU A 219 6.77 -8.99 18.06
C GLU A 219 5.59 -9.46 17.20
N GLN A 220 4.71 -8.54 16.80
CA GLN A 220 3.68 -8.84 15.82
C GLN A 220 3.82 -8.00 14.55
N LYS A 221 3.71 -8.66 13.39
CA LYS A 221 3.74 -8.04 12.04
C LYS A 221 2.54 -8.47 11.23
N LEU A 222 1.69 -7.52 10.88
CA LEU A 222 0.52 -7.73 10.04
C LEU A 222 0.72 -7.09 8.66
N PHE A 223 0.47 -7.87 7.61
CA PHE A 223 0.67 -7.45 6.24
C PHE A 223 -0.64 -7.49 5.45
N LEU A 224 -1.00 -6.32 4.90
CA LEU A 224 -2.23 -6.10 4.16
C LEU A 224 -1.95 -5.62 2.74
N ILE A 225 -2.81 -6.05 1.83
CA ILE A 225 -2.79 -5.63 0.43
C ILE A 225 -4.16 -5.11 0.01
N LYS A 226 -4.15 -4.07 -0.82
CA LYS A 226 -5.31 -3.57 -1.55
C LYS A 226 -4.94 -3.54 -3.03
N GLN A 227 -5.37 -4.59 -3.76
CA GLN A 227 -4.97 -4.84 -5.14
C GLN A 227 -5.37 -3.72 -6.09
N TYR A 228 -6.56 -3.14 -5.88
CA TYR A 228 -7.10 -2.05 -6.70
C TYR A 228 -7.65 -0.95 -5.80
N SER A 229 -7.68 0.30 -6.26
CA SER A 229 -8.18 1.43 -5.46
C SER A 229 -9.60 1.23 -4.89
N LYS A 230 -10.44 0.45 -5.60
CA LYS A 230 -11.81 0.09 -5.20
C LYS A 230 -11.94 -1.25 -4.45
N SER A 231 -10.88 -2.05 -4.31
CA SER A 231 -10.96 -3.32 -3.57
C SER A 231 -10.93 -3.09 -2.06
N SER A 232 -11.39 -4.06 -1.26
CA SER A 232 -11.12 -4.04 0.18
C SER A 232 -9.65 -4.32 0.48
N TRP A 233 -9.18 -3.89 1.65
CA TRP A 233 -7.93 -4.36 2.23
C TRP A 233 -8.05 -5.82 2.63
N LYS A 234 -7.03 -6.62 2.35
CA LYS A 234 -6.96 -8.04 2.74
C LYS A 234 -5.66 -8.35 3.45
N ILE A 235 -5.73 -9.09 4.56
CA ILE A 235 -4.57 -9.70 5.18
C ILE A 235 -4.04 -10.80 4.26
N TYR A 236 -2.74 -10.76 3.99
CA TYR A 236 -2.05 -11.82 3.25
C TYR A 236 -0.94 -12.49 4.04
N SER A 237 -0.47 -11.89 5.14
CA SER A 237 0.50 -12.49 6.05
C SER A 237 0.37 -11.92 7.45
N TYR A 238 0.66 -12.74 8.44
CA TYR A 238 0.81 -12.38 9.84
C TYR A 238 2.04 -13.12 10.39
N GLN A 239 2.76 -12.49 11.31
CA GLN A 239 3.89 -13.07 12.03
C GLN A 239 3.77 -12.63 13.48
N TRP A 240 3.92 -13.58 14.37
CA TRP A 240 3.90 -13.43 15.82
C TRP A 240 5.02 -14.29 16.39
#